data_AF-A0A553DQF8-F1
#
_entry.id   AF-A0A553DQF8-F1
#
_cell.length_a   1.000
_cell.length_b   1.000
_cell.length_c   1.000
_cell.angle_alpha   90.00
_cell.angle_beta   90.00
_cell.angle_gamma   90.00
#
_symmetry.space_group_name_H-M   'P 1'
#
loop_
_entity.id
_entity.type
_entity.pdbx_description
1 polymer ?
#
loop_
_entity_poly.entity_id
_entity_poly.type
_entity_poly.pdbx_seq_one_letter_code
_entity_poly.pdbx_strand_id
1 'polypeptide(L)'
;MRILKFLMFNKFVKMYLQINFSLLEWNKRFKSLILEMWNIPIIFFPILIISMIPKISFGNLNQGNFVWVDIIFSISFSLMMITLINKDFFGGQSTVHRLLGFKVVDVKTNEQASKLKCMLRNVTAPIWMIEVIFLLVNPKRRLGDIIAGTSLIEIESTDPELILVEIQNTKFDKEAKLTLLISIVWAIMFILLFN
;
A
#
# COMPACT_ATOMS: atom_id res chain seq x y z
N MET A 1 -6.28 -11.86 -14.80
CA MET A 1 -5.17 -10.88 -14.85
C MET A 1 -5.48 -9.58 -15.60
N ARG A 2 -6.30 -9.58 -16.66
CA ARG A 2 -6.63 -8.36 -17.40
C ARG A 2 -7.23 -7.25 -16.52
N ILE A 3 -8.14 -7.59 -15.62
CA ILE A 3 -8.77 -6.64 -14.67
C ILE A 3 -7.73 -6.05 -13.70
N LEU A 4 -6.91 -6.90 -13.06
CA LEU A 4 -5.87 -6.44 -12.14
C LEU A 4 -4.84 -5.53 -12.83
N LYS A 5 -4.42 -5.89 -14.05
CA LYS A 5 -3.55 -5.06 -14.88
C LYS A 5 -4.20 -3.71 -15.20
N PHE A 6 -5.48 -3.71 -15.57
CA PHE A 6 -6.23 -2.48 -15.82
C PHE A 6 -6.32 -1.60 -14.56
N LEU A 7 -6.58 -2.18 -13.40
CA LEU A 7 -6.66 -1.42 -12.14
C LEU A 7 -5.30 -0.83 -11.74
N MET A 8 -4.25 -1.65 -11.72
CA MET A 8 -2.93 -1.25 -11.23
C MET A 8 -2.12 -0.42 -12.23
N PHE A 9 -2.41 -0.53 -13.53
CA PHE A 9 -1.60 0.08 -14.60
C PHE A 9 -2.47 0.70 -15.70
N ASN A 10 -3.59 1.33 -15.33
CA ASN A 10 -4.30 2.22 -16.25
C ASN A 10 -3.47 3.48 -16.58
N LYS A 11 -3.95 4.26 -17.55
CA LYS A 11 -3.31 5.50 -17.99
C LYS A 11 -3.06 6.49 -16.85
N PHE A 12 -3.98 6.63 -15.88
CA PHE A 12 -3.83 7.54 -14.75
C PHE A 12 -2.73 7.08 -13.79
N VAL A 13 -2.70 5.80 -13.43
CA VAL A 13 -1.65 5.25 -12.56
C VAL A 13 -0.28 5.33 -13.23
N LYS A 14 -0.18 5.00 -14.53
CA LYS A 14 1.06 5.14 -15.28
C LYS A 14 1.55 6.58 -15.35
N MET A 15 0.64 7.52 -15.64
CA MET A 15 0.94 8.95 -15.62
C MET A 15 1.45 9.39 -14.25
N TYR A 16 0.80 8.95 -13.17
CA TYR A 16 1.21 9.23 -11.79
C TYR A 16 2.61 8.70 -11.47
N LEU A 17 2.89 7.44 -11.81
CA LEU A 17 4.20 6.82 -11.61
C LEU A 17 5.32 7.55 -12.36
N GLN A 18 5.01 8.15 -13.51
CA GLN A 18 5.95 8.92 -14.33
C GLN A 18 6.07 10.38 -13.91
N ILE A 19 5.31 10.85 -12.91
CA ILE A 19 5.40 12.25 -12.46
C ILE A 19 6.82 12.51 -11.95
N ASN A 20 7.49 13.46 -12.59
CA ASN A 20 8.75 13.99 -12.12
C ASN A 20 8.51 15.27 -11.33
N PHE A 21 8.43 15.15 -10.00
CA PHE A 21 8.42 16.30 -9.12
C PHE A 21 9.83 16.90 -9.06
N SER A 22 10.04 18.06 -9.69
CA SER A 22 11.34 18.76 -9.72
C SER A 22 11.89 19.07 -8.31
N LEU A 23 11.01 19.33 -7.34
CA LEU A 23 11.37 19.53 -5.93
C LEU A 23 11.92 18.26 -5.25
N LEU A 24 11.61 17.07 -5.78
CA LEU A 24 11.80 15.78 -5.14
C LEU A 24 12.99 14.99 -5.69
N GLU A 25 13.71 15.54 -6.67
CA GLU A 25 14.91 14.92 -7.25
C GLU A 25 16.08 14.82 -6.26
N TRP A 26 16.05 15.66 -5.22
CA TRP A 26 17.13 15.80 -4.24
C TRP A 26 17.19 14.63 -3.25
N ASN A 27 16.11 13.88 -3.08
CA ASN A 27 16.08 12.72 -2.18
C ASN A 27 15.15 11.62 -2.72
N LYS A 28 15.76 10.61 -3.38
CA LYS A 28 15.05 9.45 -3.94
C LYS A 28 14.15 8.74 -2.92
N ARG A 29 14.54 8.69 -1.64
CA ARG A 29 13.76 8.04 -0.58
C ARG A 29 12.51 8.83 -0.22
N PHE A 30 12.63 10.15 -0.17
CA PHE A 30 11.48 11.04 0.03
C PHE A 30 10.52 10.95 -1.17
N LYS A 31 11.06 10.91 -2.39
CA LYS A 31 10.29 10.63 -3.61
C LYS A 31 9.56 9.29 -3.55
N SER A 32 10.24 8.24 -3.08
CA SER A 32 9.63 6.92 -2.87
C SER A 32 8.46 6.99 -1.89
N LEU A 33 8.64 7.61 -0.73
CA LEU A 33 7.60 7.72 0.30
C LEU A 33 6.34 8.41 -0.24
N ILE A 34 6.50 9.55 -0.93
CA ILE A 34 5.38 10.29 -1.51
C ILE A 34 4.71 9.49 -2.62
N LEU A 35 5.50 8.88 -3.51
CA LEU A 35 4.96 8.09 -4.59
C LEU A 35 4.14 6.90 -4.06
N GLU A 36 4.65 6.23 -3.02
CA GLU A 36 3.96 5.14 -2.35
C GLU A 36 2.67 5.55 -1.67
N MET A 37 2.63 6.75 -1.08
CA MET A 37 1.48 7.27 -0.35
C MET A 37 0.23 7.35 -1.24
N TRP A 38 0.36 7.88 -2.46
CA TRP A 38 -0.81 8.01 -3.35
C TRP A 38 -1.01 6.85 -4.32
N ASN A 39 -0.01 5.99 -4.53
CA ASN A 39 -0.14 4.88 -5.49
C ASN A 39 -1.34 3.98 -5.19
N ILE A 40 -1.50 3.50 -3.96
CA ILE A 40 -2.63 2.63 -3.58
C ILE A 40 -3.97 3.38 -3.59
N PRO A 41 -4.10 4.59 -2.99
CA PRO A 41 -5.31 5.39 -3.13
C PRO A 41 -5.74 5.63 -4.58
N ILE A 42 -4.81 5.95 -5.49
CA ILE A 42 -5.14 6.19 -6.91
C ILE A 42 -5.70 4.93 -7.57
N ILE A 43 -5.16 3.75 -7.26
CA ILE A 43 -5.65 2.46 -7.78
C ILE A 43 -7.08 2.18 -7.28
N PHE A 44 -7.37 2.47 -6.02
CA PHE A 44 -8.67 2.19 -5.40
C PHE A 44 -9.70 3.32 -5.55
N PHE A 45 -9.29 4.53 -5.92
CA PHE A 45 -10.15 5.71 -6.00
C PHE A 45 -11.41 5.49 -6.84
N PRO A 46 -11.37 4.90 -8.05
CA PRO A 46 -12.58 4.63 -8.81
C PRO A 46 -13.55 3.68 -8.09
N ILE A 47 -13.03 2.66 -7.41
CA ILE A 47 -13.83 1.67 -6.66
C ILE A 47 -14.52 2.36 -5.48
N LEU A 48 -13.78 3.17 -4.73
CA LEU A 48 -14.31 3.93 -3.60
C LEU A 48 -15.41 4.90 -4.04
N ILE A 49 -15.18 5.69 -5.11
CA ILE A 49 -16.20 6.61 -5.63
C ILE A 49 -17.46 5.86 -6.07
N ILE A 50 -17.32 4.77 -6.82
CA ILE A 50 -18.46 3.97 -7.26
C ILE A 50 -19.25 3.42 -6.06
N SER A 51 -18.56 2.95 -5.02
CA SER A 51 -19.23 2.49 -3.79
C SER A 51 -19.99 3.58 -3.02
N MET A 52 -19.64 4.86 -3.21
CA MET A 52 -20.34 5.98 -2.58
C MET A 52 -21.56 6.47 -3.37
N ILE A 53 -21.68 6.17 -4.67
CA ILE A 53 -22.80 6.63 -5.51
C ILE A 53 -24.16 6.26 -4.90
N PRO A 54 -24.42 5.01 -4.44
CA PRO A 54 -25.71 4.68 -3.84
C PRO A 54 -26.03 5.52 -2.60
N LYS A 55 -25.02 5.85 -1.79
CA LYS A 55 -25.18 6.69 -0.59
C LYS A 55 -25.60 8.10 -0.96
N ILE A 56 -25.01 8.66 -2.00
CA ILE A 56 -25.30 10.01 -2.48
C ILE A 56 -26.69 10.04 -3.15
N SER A 57 -27.00 9.05 -3.98
CA SER A 57 -28.24 9.03 -4.77
C SER A 57 -29.49 8.66 -3.96
N PHE A 58 -29.36 7.78 -2.96
CA PHE A 58 -30.49 7.25 -2.18
C PHE A 58 -30.44 7.63 -0.69
N GLY A 59 -29.50 8.49 -0.29
CA GLY A 59 -29.23 8.87 1.10
C GLY A 59 -30.29 9.79 1.70
N ASN A 60 -31.55 9.36 1.75
CA ASN A 60 -32.55 9.93 2.65
C ASN A 60 -33.75 8.99 2.91
N LEU A 61 -33.51 7.74 3.31
CA LEU A 61 -34.55 6.86 3.83
C LEU A 61 -34.10 6.27 5.18
N ASN A 62 -34.51 6.97 6.25
CA ASN A 62 -34.42 6.61 7.67
C ASN A 62 -33.01 6.39 8.24
N GLN A 63 -32.53 7.42 8.95
CA GLN A 63 -31.47 7.32 9.96
C GLN A 63 -31.80 6.19 10.96
N GLY A 64 -31.18 5.03 10.82
CA GLY A 64 -31.36 3.98 11.83
C GLY A 64 -30.88 2.59 11.42
N ASN A 65 -30.89 2.26 10.13
CA ASN A 65 -30.44 0.94 9.69
C ASN A 65 -29.09 1.04 9.00
N PHE A 66 -28.10 0.31 9.51
CA PHE A 66 -26.84 0.04 8.83
C PHE A 66 -27.15 -0.55 7.45
N VAL A 67 -27.05 0.27 6.41
CA VAL A 67 -27.54 -0.06 5.06
C VAL A 67 -26.46 -0.88 4.35
N TRP A 68 -26.85 -1.79 3.46
CA TRP A 68 -25.96 -2.50 2.54
C TRP A 68 -24.90 -1.62 1.86
N VAL A 69 -25.20 -0.33 1.68
CA VAL A 69 -24.29 0.69 1.16
C VAL A 69 -23.06 0.89 2.05
N ASP A 70 -23.24 0.96 3.38
CA ASP A 70 -22.12 1.11 4.33
C ASP A 70 -21.25 -0.15 4.35
N ILE A 71 -21.85 -1.34 4.16
CA ILE A 71 -21.12 -2.61 4.00
C ILE A 71 -20.25 -2.59 2.76
N ILE A 72 -20.79 -2.19 1.60
CA ILE A 72 -20.03 -2.15 0.32
C ILE A 72 -18.85 -1.18 0.42
N PHE A 73 -19.07 0.01 1.01
CA PHE A 73 -18.01 0.98 1.23
C PHE A 73 -16.93 0.42 2.19
N SER A 74 -17.36 -0.18 3.31
CA SER A 74 -16.45 -0.78 4.30
C SER A 74 -15.59 -1.90 3.72
N ILE A 75 -16.16 -2.76 2.87
CA ILE A 75 -15.42 -3.82 2.17
C ILE A 75 -14.39 -3.20 1.21
N SER A 76 -14.81 -2.22 0.41
CA SER A 76 -13.92 -1.55 -0.55
C SER A 76 -12.76 -0.85 0.15
N PHE A 77 -13.04 -0.16 1.25
CA PHE A 77 -12.04 0.47 2.10
C PHE A 77 -11.11 -0.57 2.76
N SER A 78 -11.65 -1.67 3.29
CA SER A 78 -10.85 -2.77 3.86
C SER A 78 -9.85 -3.34 2.86
N LEU A 79 -10.28 -3.57 1.62
CA LEU A 79 -9.41 -4.07 0.55
C LEU A 79 -8.28 -3.10 0.22
N MET A 80 -8.57 -1.79 0.21
CA MET A 80 -7.55 -0.75 0.06
C MET A 80 -6.53 -0.82 1.21
N MET A 81 -7.00 -0.90 2.46
CA MET A 81 -6.14 -0.95 3.65
C MET A 81 -5.27 -2.20 3.68
N ILE A 82 -5.84 -3.38 3.37
CA ILE A 82 -5.09 -4.64 3.27
C ILE A 82 -4.00 -4.52 2.19
N THR A 83 -4.33 -3.92 1.04
CA THR A 83 -3.36 -3.72 -0.04
C THR A 83 -2.27 -2.72 0.35
N LEU A 84 -2.64 -1.65 1.08
CA LEU A 84 -1.71 -0.62 1.56
C LEU A 84 -0.64 -1.20 2.47
N ILE A 85 -1.04 -2.01 3.46
CA ILE A 85 -0.08 -2.60 4.40
C ILE A 85 0.73 -3.75 3.79
N ASN A 86 0.18 -4.43 2.78
CA ASN A 86 0.88 -5.51 2.05
C ASN A 86 1.52 -5.07 0.73
N LYS A 87 1.72 -3.76 0.51
CA LYS A 87 2.26 -3.27 -0.77
C LYS A 87 3.64 -3.83 -1.13
N ASP A 88 4.45 -4.18 -0.12
CA ASP A 88 5.81 -4.73 -0.25
C ASP A 88 5.85 -6.28 -0.13
N PHE A 89 4.70 -6.95 -0.19
CA PHE A 89 4.57 -8.39 0.06
C PHE A 89 5.32 -9.26 -0.96
N PHE A 90 5.40 -8.80 -2.20
CA PHE A 90 6.01 -9.52 -3.32
C PHE A 90 7.44 -9.03 -3.53
N GLY A 91 8.42 -9.89 -3.27
CA GLY A 91 9.84 -9.59 -3.49
C GLY A 91 10.45 -8.56 -2.51
N GLY A 92 9.71 -8.13 -1.48
CA GLY A 92 10.13 -7.00 -0.64
C GLY A 92 10.08 -5.66 -1.39
N GLN A 93 9.23 -5.55 -2.41
CA GLN A 93 9.10 -4.37 -3.25
C GLN A 93 7.63 -4.08 -3.55
N SER A 94 7.27 -2.80 -3.57
CA SER A 94 6.04 -2.29 -4.15
C SER A 94 6.21 -1.98 -5.64
N THR A 95 5.15 -1.55 -6.32
CA THR A 95 5.25 -1.06 -7.71
C THR A 95 6.16 0.16 -7.82
N VAL A 96 6.11 1.06 -6.83
CA VAL A 96 6.95 2.25 -6.74
C VAL A 96 8.40 1.87 -6.44
N HIS A 97 8.63 0.93 -5.53
CA HIS A 97 9.98 0.47 -5.23
C HIS A 97 10.65 -0.21 -6.44
N ARG A 98 9.89 -0.97 -7.26
CA ARG A 98 10.41 -1.50 -8.53
C ARG A 98 10.83 -0.38 -9.47
N LEU A 99 9.96 0.62 -9.67
CA LEU A 99 10.24 1.78 -10.52
C LEU A 99 11.49 2.54 -10.09
N LEU A 100 11.66 2.77 -8.79
CA LEU A 100 12.73 3.60 -8.25
C LEU A 100 14.02 2.83 -7.92
N GLY A 101 14.01 1.50 -8.04
CA GLY A 101 15.18 0.68 -7.70
C GLY A 101 15.42 0.57 -6.19
N PHE A 102 14.38 0.21 -5.45
CA PHE A 102 14.46 0.00 -4.00
C PHE A 102 14.02 -1.40 -3.60
N LYS A 103 14.63 -1.96 -2.57
CA LYS A 103 14.24 -3.24 -1.97
C LYS A 103 14.24 -3.17 -0.45
N VAL A 104 13.24 -3.78 0.17
CA VAL A 104 13.14 -3.91 1.62
C VAL A 104 13.92 -5.13 2.08
N VAL A 105 14.86 -4.90 2.99
CA VAL A 105 15.72 -5.93 3.59
C VAL A 105 15.64 -5.92 5.11
N ASP A 106 15.90 -7.06 5.71
CA ASP A 106 16.09 -7.20 7.15
C ASP A 106 17.43 -6.57 7.56
N VAL A 107 17.44 -5.72 8.58
CA VAL A 107 18.67 -5.06 9.05
C VAL A 107 19.67 -6.05 9.63
N LYS A 108 19.21 -7.18 10.17
CA LYS A 108 20.09 -8.18 10.80
C LYS A 108 20.78 -9.08 9.79
N THR A 109 20.06 -9.53 8.76
CA THR A 109 20.58 -10.49 7.78
C THR A 109 21.03 -9.82 6.48
N ASN A 110 20.59 -8.59 6.20
CA ASN A 110 20.69 -7.91 4.90
C ASN A 110 20.04 -8.70 3.74
N GLU A 111 19.23 -9.71 4.06
CA GLU A 111 18.46 -10.47 3.07
C GLU A 111 17.07 -9.84 2.91
N GLN A 112 16.34 -10.31 1.89
CA GLN A 112 14.97 -9.89 1.64
C GLN A 112 14.11 -10.04 2.91
N ALA A 113 13.42 -8.95 3.28
CA ALA A 113 12.55 -8.99 4.45
C ALA A 113 11.40 -10.01 4.27
N SER A 114 11.03 -10.66 5.37
CA SER A 114 9.90 -11.58 5.38
C SER A 114 8.58 -10.84 5.12
N LYS A 115 7.54 -11.56 4.68
CA LYS A 115 6.23 -10.99 4.37
C LYS A 115 5.62 -10.28 5.59
N LEU A 116 5.77 -10.90 6.76
CA LEU A 116 5.29 -10.33 8.01
C LEU A 116 6.05 -9.04 8.38
N LYS A 117 7.37 -8.98 8.17
CA LYS A 117 8.15 -7.75 8.38
C LYS A 117 7.75 -6.65 7.39
N CYS A 118 7.53 -6.99 6.12
CA CYS A 118 7.02 -6.06 5.12
C CYS A 118 5.65 -5.48 5.52
N MET A 119 4.75 -6.32 6.06
CA MET A 119 3.44 -5.88 6.55
C MET A 119 3.57 -4.96 7.78
N LEU A 120 4.33 -5.38 8.79
CA LEU A 120 4.55 -4.58 10.02
C LEU A 120 5.13 -3.20 9.72
N ARG A 121 6.06 -3.12 8.78
CA ARG A 121 6.67 -1.88 8.31
C ARG A 121 5.65 -0.88 7.77
N ASN A 122 4.53 -1.36 7.23
CA ASN A 122 3.50 -0.52 6.61
C ASN A 122 2.28 -0.24 7.51
N VAL A 123 2.21 -0.81 8.72
CA VAL A 123 1.16 -0.51 9.70
C VAL A 123 1.12 0.97 10.06
N THR A 124 2.26 1.66 10.00
CA THR A 124 2.41 3.10 10.24
C THR A 124 2.04 3.98 9.04
N ALA A 125 1.68 3.40 7.89
CA ALA A 125 1.31 4.17 6.70
C ALA A 125 0.13 5.15 6.90
N PRO A 126 -0.91 4.86 7.72
CA PRO A 126 -1.99 5.83 7.96
C PRO A 126 -1.51 7.12 8.64
N ILE A 127 -0.43 7.06 9.44
CA ILE A 127 0.19 8.22 10.11
C ILE A 127 1.36 8.77 9.30
N TRP A 128 1.22 8.81 7.97
CA TRP A 128 2.27 9.20 7.02
C TRP A 128 2.93 10.55 7.32
N MET A 129 2.20 11.52 7.88
CA MET A 129 2.76 12.84 8.24
C MET A 129 3.90 12.70 9.27
N ILE A 130 3.72 11.80 10.23
CA ILE A 130 4.75 11.46 11.22
C ILE A 130 5.90 10.74 10.52
N GLU A 131 5.62 9.81 9.61
CA GLU A 131 6.68 9.11 8.87
C GLU A 131 7.55 10.05 8.02
N VAL A 132 6.94 11.07 7.40
CA VAL A 132 7.65 12.12 6.67
C VAL A 132 8.62 12.85 7.59
N ILE A 133 8.17 13.29 8.77
CA ILE A 133 9.03 13.96 9.76
C ILE A 133 10.18 13.05 10.18
N PHE A 134 9.90 11.77 10.47
CA PHE A 134 10.93 10.80 10.82
C PHE A 134 11.96 10.61 9.70
N LEU A 135 11.54 10.59 8.43
CA LEU A 135 12.46 10.45 7.31
C LEU A 135 13.32 11.71 7.09
N LEU A 136 12.80 12.90 7.41
CA LEU A 136 13.58 14.14 7.36
C LEU A 136 14.66 14.17 8.45
N VAL A 137 14.36 13.66 9.65
CA VAL A 137 15.32 13.59 10.77
C VAL A 137 16.27 12.40 10.63
N ASN A 138 15.77 11.25 10.16
CA ASN A 138 16.51 10.00 9.97
C ASN A 138 16.31 9.46 8.54
N PRO A 139 17.09 9.93 7.56
CA PRO A 139 16.92 9.55 6.15
C PRO A 139 17.19 8.07 5.87
N LYS A 140 17.81 7.36 6.82
CA LYS A 140 18.15 5.94 6.66
C LYS A 140 16.96 5.02 6.91
N ARG A 141 16.05 5.36 7.82
CA ARG A 141 14.95 4.49 8.25
C ARG A 141 13.75 5.31 8.70
N ARG A 142 12.57 5.05 8.14
CA ARG A 142 11.30 5.63 8.62
C ARG A 142 10.80 4.90 9.87
N LEU A 143 9.76 5.44 10.53
CA LEU A 143 9.19 4.85 11.74
C LEU A 143 8.84 3.36 11.56
N GLY A 144 8.16 3.00 10.46
CA GLY A 144 7.85 1.62 10.14
C GLY A 144 9.08 0.71 9.96
N ASP A 145 10.17 1.24 9.38
CA ASP A 145 11.44 0.49 9.24
C ASP A 145 12.03 0.17 10.62
N ILE A 146 11.93 1.11 11.57
CA ILE A 146 12.43 0.94 12.94
C ILE A 146 11.66 -0.17 13.65
N ILE A 147 10.32 -0.10 13.61
CA ILE A 147 9.43 -1.07 14.25
C ILE A 147 9.62 -2.47 13.68
N ALA A 148 9.69 -2.60 12.35
CA ALA A 148 9.80 -3.89 11.69
C ALA A 148 11.23 -4.47 11.67
N GLY A 149 12.23 -3.68 12.09
CA GLY A 149 13.63 -4.08 12.00
C GLY A 149 14.12 -4.21 10.55
N THR A 150 13.58 -3.40 9.64
CA THR A 150 13.90 -3.41 8.21
C THR A 150 14.62 -2.12 7.79
N SER A 151 15.15 -2.15 6.57
CA SER A 151 15.69 -0.96 5.89
C SER A 151 15.45 -1.06 4.38
N LEU A 152 15.54 0.08 3.71
CA LEU A 152 15.49 0.17 2.26
C LEU A 152 16.92 0.20 1.71
N ILE A 153 17.23 -0.66 0.74
CA ILE A 153 18.47 -0.61 -0.03
C ILE A 153 18.19 -0.25 -1.48
N GLU A 154 19.16 0.37 -2.14
CA GLU A 154 19.11 0.66 -3.57
C GLU A 154 19.51 -0.59 -4.36
N ILE A 155 18.74 -0.87 -5.41
CA ILE A 155 18.99 -1.92 -6.40
C ILE A 155 18.71 -1.35 -7.80
N GLU A 156 18.93 -2.15 -8.84
CA GLU A 156 18.51 -1.77 -10.19
C GLU A 156 16.99 -1.62 -10.28
N SER A 157 16.54 -0.53 -10.93
CA SER A 157 15.13 -0.31 -11.21
C SER A 157 14.60 -1.36 -12.18
N THR A 158 13.41 -1.88 -11.90
CA THR A 158 12.75 -2.90 -12.70
C THR A 158 11.36 -2.46 -13.13
N ASP A 159 10.79 -3.12 -14.14
CA ASP A 159 9.44 -2.82 -14.61
C ASP A 159 8.41 -3.06 -13.48
N PRO A 160 7.64 -2.03 -13.07
CA PRO A 160 6.59 -2.17 -12.08
C PRO A 160 5.56 -3.27 -12.39
N GLU A 161 5.30 -3.55 -13.68
CA GLU A 161 4.33 -4.56 -14.10
C GLU A 161 4.75 -6.00 -13.72
N LEU A 162 6.03 -6.25 -13.40
CA LEU A 162 6.53 -7.55 -12.94
C LEU A 162 5.81 -8.07 -11.69
N ILE A 163 5.26 -7.16 -10.86
CA ILE A 163 4.45 -7.56 -9.71
C ILE A 163 3.25 -8.44 -10.11
N LEU A 164 2.70 -8.23 -11.31
CA LEU A 164 1.55 -9.03 -11.80
C LEU A 164 1.95 -10.48 -12.06
N VAL A 165 3.17 -10.68 -12.57
CA VAL A 165 3.74 -12.02 -12.82
C VAL A 165 4.03 -12.71 -11.50
N GLU A 166 4.55 -11.98 -10.51
CA GLU A 166 4.76 -12.51 -9.16
C GLU A 166 3.43 -12.90 -8.51
N ILE A 167 2.40 -12.05 -8.57
CA ILE A 167 1.05 -12.34 -8.06
C ILE A 167 0.48 -13.61 -8.72
N GLN A 168 0.68 -13.78 -10.03
CA GLN A 168 0.22 -14.96 -10.77
C GLN A 168 0.88 -16.26 -10.31
N ASN A 169 2.18 -16.21 -10.04
CA ASN A 169 2.98 -17.39 -9.78
C ASN A 169 3.14 -17.69 -8.28
N THR A 170 2.66 -16.80 -7.41
CA THR A 170 2.80 -16.95 -5.96
C THR A 170 1.95 -18.09 -5.44
N LYS A 171 2.59 -19.02 -4.72
CA LYS A 171 1.92 -19.99 -3.86
C LYS A 171 1.80 -19.41 -2.45
N PHE A 172 0.58 -19.41 -1.89
CA PHE A 172 0.33 -18.93 -0.52
C PHE A 172 0.87 -19.92 0.51
N ASP A 173 2.11 -19.70 0.94
CA ASP A 173 2.74 -20.40 2.06
C ASP A 173 2.08 -20.04 3.41
N LYS A 174 2.50 -20.73 4.48
CA LYS A 174 1.95 -20.51 5.83
C LYS A 174 2.15 -19.07 6.31
N GLU A 175 3.32 -18.48 6.03
CA GLU A 175 3.61 -17.09 6.38
C GLU A 175 2.70 -16.11 5.63
N ALA A 176 2.47 -16.31 4.33
CA ALA A 176 1.55 -15.50 3.54
C ALA A 176 0.13 -15.53 4.12
N LYS A 177 -0.38 -16.72 4.44
CA LYS A 177 -1.72 -16.88 5.03
C LYS A 177 -1.83 -16.16 6.38
N LEU A 178 -0.82 -16.31 7.24
CA LEU A 178 -0.78 -15.63 8.53
C LEU A 178 -0.74 -14.10 8.36
N THR A 179 0.11 -13.61 7.46
CA THR A 179 0.26 -12.17 7.18
C THR A 179 -1.05 -11.57 6.68
N LEU A 180 -1.74 -12.24 5.75
CA LEU A 180 -3.04 -11.81 5.26
C LEU A 180 -4.13 -11.85 6.33
N LEU A 181 -4.13 -12.87 7.20
CA LEU A 181 -5.06 -12.96 8.31
C LEU A 181 -4.88 -11.78 9.28
N ILE A 182 -3.64 -11.47 9.67
CA ILE A 182 -3.32 -10.32 10.53
C ILE A 182 -3.76 -9.01 9.85
N SER A 183 -3.57 -8.91 8.54
CA SER A 183 -3.96 -7.74 7.76
C SER A 183 -5.47 -7.51 7.75
N ILE A 184 -6.26 -8.59 7.66
CA ILE A 184 -7.73 -8.54 7.74
C ILE A 184 -8.16 -8.07 9.14
N VAL A 185 -7.60 -8.67 10.20
CA VAL A 185 -7.90 -8.27 11.58
C VAL A 185 -7.57 -6.80 11.81
N TRP A 186 -6.41 -6.35 11.31
CA TRP A 186 -6.00 -4.96 11.42
C TRP A 186 -6.95 -4.01 10.67
N ALA A 187 -7.39 -4.35 9.46
CA ALA A 187 -8.33 -3.53 8.70
C ALA A 187 -9.70 -3.43 9.40
N ILE A 188 -10.20 -4.52 9.98
CA ILE A 188 -11.44 -4.51 10.77
C ILE A 188 -11.29 -3.64 12.02
N MET A 189 -10.19 -3.80 12.76
CA MET A 189 -9.90 -2.96 13.94
C MET A 189 -9.84 -1.48 13.58
N PHE A 190 -9.23 -1.15 12.43
CA PHE A 190 -9.18 0.22 11.93
C PHE A 190 -10.60 0.75 11.67
N ILE A 191 -11.46 -0.02 10.98
CA ILE A 191 -12.85 0.40 10.74
C ILE A 191 -13.61 0.63 12.05
N LEU A 192 -13.46 -0.25 13.04
CA LEU A 192 -14.13 -0.13 14.33
C LEU A 192 -13.69 1.10 15.14
N LEU A 193 -12.46 1.60 14.91
CA LEU A 193 -11.95 2.79 15.60
C LEU A 193 -12.42 4.11 14.95
N PHE A 194 -12.80 4.09 13.67
CA PHE A 194 -13.10 5.29 12.88
C PHE A 194 -14.55 5.38 12.37
N ASN A 195 -15.39 4.37 12.64
CA ASN A 195 -16.86 4.40 12.46
C ASN A 195 -17.55 4.69 13.80
#